data_AF-A0A6N2AD97-F1
#
_entry.id   AF-A0A6N2AD97-F1
#
_cell.length_a   1.000
_cell.length_b   1.000
_cell.length_c   1.000
_cell.angle_alpha   90.00
_cell.angle_beta   90.00
_cell.angle_gamma   90.00
#
_symmetry.space_group_name_H-M   'P 1'
#
loop_
_entity.id
_entity.type
_entity.pdbx_description
1 polymer ?
#
loop_
_entity_poly.entity_id
_entity_poly.type
_entity_poly.pdbx_seq_one_letter_code
_entity_poly.pdbx_strand_id
1 'polypeptide(L)'
;NFHLKSLEKLDDSFLRYAISIQSFKTCENYHEGLLNIKKNKIISNVALFKLGCAPKILRFICNEPFDIKVRTIPSDNSQAYNFGKDFL
;
A
#
# COMPACT_ATOMS: atom_id res chain seq x y z
N ASN A 1 -5.95 -16.24 10.94
CA ASN A 1 -4.59 -16.33 10.37
C ASN A 1 -4.54 -15.38 9.18
N PHE A 2 -3.89 -14.22 9.34
CA PHE A 2 -3.85 -13.20 8.29
C PHE A 2 -2.71 -13.51 7.33
N HIS A 3 -3.03 -13.76 6.06
CA HIS A 3 -2.05 -14.21 5.09
C HIS A 3 -1.50 -13.01 4.31
N LEU A 4 -0.23 -12.65 4.56
CA LEU A 4 0.43 -11.48 3.96
C LEU A 4 0.31 -11.44 2.43
N LYS A 5 0.29 -12.59 1.74
CA LYS A 5 0.10 -12.62 0.27
C LYS A 5 -1.27 -12.09 -0.18
N SER A 6 -2.32 -12.29 0.62
CA SER A 6 -3.64 -11.79 0.28
C SER A 6 -3.70 -10.27 0.43
N LEU A 7 -3.05 -9.73 1.46
CA LEU A 7 -2.89 -8.29 1.64
C LEU A 7 -2.01 -7.69 0.52
N GLU A 8 -0.88 -8.30 0.21
CA GLU A 8 0.01 -7.88 -0.88
C GLU A 8 -0.74 -7.79 -2.22
N LYS A 9 -1.58 -8.79 -2.52
CA LYS A 9 -2.40 -8.80 -3.75
C LYS A 9 -3.43 -7.66 -3.78
N LEU A 10 -4.06 -7.38 -2.64
CA LEU A 10 -5.01 -6.27 -2.52
C LEU A 10 -4.28 -4.93 -2.68
N ASP A 11 -3.16 -4.75 -2.00
CA ASP A 11 -2.36 -3.54 -2.02
C ASP A 11 -1.79 -3.26 -3.43
N ASP A 12 -1.32 -4.28 -4.15
CA ASP A 12 -0.87 -4.12 -5.55
C ASP A 12 -2.01 -3.63 -6.45
N SER A 13 -3.21 -4.19 -6.32
CA SER A 13 -4.36 -3.76 -7.10
C SER A 13 -4.79 -2.32 -6.79
N PHE A 14 -4.81 -1.96 -5.51
CA PHE A 14 -5.14 -0.61 -5.05
C PHE A 14 -4.11 0.42 -5.53
N LEU A 15 -2.82 0.09 -5.40
CA LEU A 15 -1.73 0.96 -5.86
C LEU A 15 -1.82 1.23 -7.37
N ARG A 16 -2.09 0.18 -8.17
CA ARG A 16 -2.30 0.32 -9.62
C ARG A 16 -3.47 1.23 -9.93
N TYR A 17 -4.57 1.10 -9.21
CA TYR A 17 -5.75 1.96 -9.37
C TYR A 17 -5.43 3.43 -9.04
N ALA A 18 -4.84 3.69 -7.87
CA ALA A 18 -4.50 5.04 -7.42
C ALA A 18 -3.56 5.77 -8.40
N ILE A 19 -2.50 5.09 -8.87
CA ILE A 19 -1.57 5.67 -9.84
C ILE A 19 -2.23 5.89 -11.21
N SER A 20 -3.18 5.02 -11.60
CA SER A 20 -3.93 5.21 -12.85
C SER A 20 -4.78 6.48 -12.78
N ILE A 21 -5.53 6.69 -11.70
CA ILE A 21 -6.31 7.91 -11.47
C ILE A 21 -5.41 9.15 -11.43
N GLN A 22 -4.30 9.09 -10.70
CA GLN A 22 -3.37 10.21 -10.60
C GLN A 22 -2.73 10.54 -11.96
N SER A 23 -2.32 9.53 -12.73
CA SER A 23 -1.69 9.73 -14.04
C SER A 23 -2.67 10.32 -15.05
N PHE A 24 -3.91 9.83 -15.05
CA PHE A 24 -4.97 10.36 -15.90
C PHE A 24 -5.25 11.84 -15.61
N LYS A 25 -5.41 12.21 -14.33
CA LYS A 25 -5.68 13.59 -13.90
C LYS A 25 -4.52 14.56 -14.14
N THR A 26 -3.28 14.08 -14.09
CA THR A 26 -2.09 14.95 -14.20
C THR A 26 -1.57 15.09 -15.64
N CYS A 27 -1.99 14.21 -16.55
CA CYS A 27 -1.48 14.14 -17.91
C CYS A 27 -2.64 14.04 -18.90
N GLU A 28 -3.57 15.00 -18.86
CA GLU A 28 -4.80 14.99 -19.65
C GLU A 28 -4.56 14.88 -21.17
N ASN A 29 -3.41 15.35 -21.66
CA ASN A 29 -3.04 15.29 -23.08
C ASN A 29 -2.31 14.01 -23.50
N TYR A 30 -2.07 13.07 -22.59
CA TYR A 30 -1.34 11.85 -22.90
C TYR A 30 -2.30 10.75 -23.34
N HIS A 31 -1.98 10.10 -24.46
CA HIS A 31 -2.67 8.89 -24.86
C HIS A 31 -2.29 7.71 -23.95
N GLU A 32 -3.11 6.67 -23.98
CA GLU A 32 -3.02 5.50 -23.09
C GLU A 32 -1.61 4.90 -23.00
N GLY A 33 -0.91 4.79 -24.14
CA GLY A 33 0.46 4.26 -24.19
C GLY A 33 1.43 5.04 -23.29
N LEU A 34 1.44 6.37 -23.38
CA LEU A 34 2.29 7.23 -22.54
C LEU A 34 1.90 7.16 -21.07
N LEU A 35 0.59 7.12 -20.77
CA LEU A 35 0.08 6.95 -19.41
C LEU A 35 0.52 5.61 -18.81
N ASN A 36 0.46 4.53 -19.57
CA ASN A 36 0.86 3.21 -19.12
C ASN A 36 2.37 3.11 -18.89
N ILE A 37 3.18 3.70 -19.78
CA ILE A 37 4.65 3.79 -19.59
C ILE A 37 4.97 4.55 -18.29
N LYS A 38 4.33 5.70 -18.07
CA LYS A 38 4.52 6.51 -16.86
C LYS A 38 4.08 5.76 -15.61
N LYS A 39 2.90 5.14 -15.62
CA LYS A 39 2.38 4.30 -14.55
C LYS A 39 3.36 3.19 -14.19
N ASN A 40 3.80 2.41 -15.19
CA ASN A 40 4.69 1.26 -14.99
C ASN A 40 6.06 1.67 -14.45
N LYS A 41 6.56 2.86 -14.80
CA LYS A 41 7.78 3.41 -14.22
C LYS A 41 7.62 3.66 -12.71
N ILE A 42 6.48 4.20 -12.28
CA ILE A 42 6.18 4.51 -10.88
C ILE A 42 5.97 3.24 -10.05
N ILE A 43 5.21 2.27 -10.57
CA ILE A 43 4.90 1.01 -9.85
C ILE A 43 5.95 -0.08 -10.03
N SER A 44 7.09 0.22 -10.67
CA SER A 44 8.15 -0.76 -10.87
C SER A 44 8.75 -1.21 -9.55
N ASN A 45 9.12 -2.49 -9.43
CA ASN A 45 9.75 -3.03 -8.22
C ASN A 45 10.98 -2.22 -7.80
N VAL A 46 11.76 -1.70 -8.76
CA VAL A 46 12.92 -0.86 -8.48
C VAL A 46 12.51 0.48 -7.85
N ALA A 47 11.45 1.12 -8.35
CA ALA A 47 10.96 2.37 -7.80
C ALA A 47 10.36 2.16 -6.40
N LEU A 48 9.54 1.13 -6.22
CA LEU A 48 8.92 0.78 -4.94
C LEU A 48 9.95 0.37 -3.90
N PHE A 49 10.98 -0.41 -4.29
CA PHE A 49 12.09 -0.76 -3.41
C PHE A 49 12.83 0.48 -2.91
N LYS A 50 13.21 1.39 -3.83
CA LYS A 50 13.88 2.66 -3.44
C LYS A 50 13.02 3.49 -2.48
N LEU A 51 11.71 3.52 -2.69
CA LEU A 51 10.78 4.20 -1.78
C LEU A 51 10.70 3.50 -0.42
N GLY A 52 10.62 2.17 -0.40
CA GLY A 52 10.56 1.34 0.80
C GLY A 52 11.85 1.34 1.63
N CYS A 53 13.00 1.56 0.99
CA CYS A 53 14.28 1.76 1.67
C CYS A 53 14.40 3.11 2.38
N ALA A 54 13.42 4.01 2.25
CA ALA A 54 13.40 5.23 3.03
C ALA A 54 13.44 4.88 4.53
N PRO A 55 14.29 5.55 5.35
CA PRO A 55 14.48 5.19 6.76
C PRO A 55 13.19 5.11 7.58
N LYS A 56 12.18 5.89 7.16
CA LYS A 56 10.85 5.92 7.77
C LYS A 56 10.07 4.62 7.60
N ILE A 57 10.20 3.92 6.46
CA ILE A 57 9.45 2.68 6.18
C ILE A 57 10.21 1.47 6.70
N LEU A 58 11.53 1.42 6.51
CA LEU A 58 12.37 0.29 6.90
C LEU A 58 12.25 -0.05 8.39
N ARG A 59 12.12 0.96 9.26
CA ARG A 59 11.93 0.75 10.71
C ARG A 59 10.62 0.03 11.07
N PHE A 60 9.64 0.05 10.18
CA PHE A 60 8.38 -0.67 10.34
C PHE A 60 8.35 -1.99 9.55
N ILE A 61 9.46 -2.45 8.99
CA ILE A 61 9.54 -3.78 8.39
C ILE A 61 10.12 -4.70 9.46
N CYS A 62 9.28 -5.56 10.05
CA CYS A 62 9.68 -6.57 11.02
C CYS A 62 9.56 -7.94 10.34
N ASN A 63 10.54 -8.81 10.56
CA ASN A 63 10.50 -10.20 10.09
C ASN A 63 9.64 -11.12 10.97
N GLU A 64 9.06 -10.57 12.04
CA GLU A 64 8.15 -11.29 12.92
C GLU A 64 6.76 -11.47 12.27
N PRO A 65 6.02 -12.52 12.64
CA PRO A 65 4.66 -12.74 12.16
C PRO A 65 3.79 -11.52 12.41
N PHE A 66 3.00 -11.13 11.40
CA PHE A 66 2.13 -9.97 11.48
C PHE A 66 0.97 -10.23 12.47
N ASP A 67 1.13 -9.77 13.71
CA ASP A 67 0.05 -9.73 14.70
C ASP A 67 -0.48 -8.29 14.84
N ILE A 68 -1.72 -8.10 14.36
CA ILE A 68 -2.45 -6.83 14.41
C ILE A 68 -2.60 -6.35 15.86
N LYS A 69 -2.64 -7.25 16.85
CA LYS A 69 -2.83 -6.89 18.26
C LYS A 69 -1.56 -6.36 18.93
N VAL A 70 -0.39 -6.73 18.43
CA VAL A 70 0.91 -6.40 19.04
C VAL A 70 1.48 -5.11 18.44
N ARG A 71 1.11 -4.81 17.19
CA ARG A 71 1.70 -3.71 16.42
C ARG A 71 0.90 -2.42 16.56
N THR A 72 0.85 -1.86 17.76
CA THR A 72 0.32 -0.50 17.97
C THR A 72 1.24 0.49 17.25
N ILE A 73 0.71 1.26 16.30
CA ILE A 73 1.46 2.33 15.63
C ILE A 73 1.83 3.36 16.71
N PRO A 74 3.09 3.86 16.80
CA PRO A 74 3.50 4.78 17.87
C PRO A 74 2.84 6.17 17.84
N SER A 75 1.78 6.35 17.07
CA SER A 75 1.04 7.60 16.89
C SER A 75 -0.48 7.44 17.00
N ASP A 76 -1.00 6.25 17.33
CA ASP A 76 -2.44 6.07 17.51
C ASP A 76 -2.87 6.42 18.94
N ASN A 77 -3.38 7.65 19.09
CA ASN A 77 -4.25 8.04 20.20
C ASN A 77 -5.71 7.59 19.98
N SER A 78 -5.99 6.71 19.01
CA SER A 78 -7.34 6.21 18.80
C SER A 78 -7.62 5.06 19.77
N GLN A 79 -8.55 5.31 20.70
CA GLN A 79 -9.17 4.26 21.50
C GLN A 79 -9.60 3.10 20.58
N ALA A 80 -9.22 1.89 20.95
CA ALA A 80 -9.53 0.68 20.23
C ALA A 80 -11.04 0.57 19.96
N TYR A 81 -11.46 0.74 18.71
CA TYR A 81 -12.80 0.34 18.30
C TYR A 81 -12.88 -1.18 18.31
N ASN A 82 -13.52 -1.72 19.35
CA ASN A 82 -13.93 -3.11 19.39
C ASN A 82 -14.92 -3.35 18.24
N PHE A 83 -14.48 -4.04 17.19
CA PHE A 83 -15.41 -4.59 16.21
C PHE A 83 -16.16 -5.74 16.88
N GLY A 84 -17.33 -5.41 17.45
CA GLY A 84 -18.27 -6.37 17.99
C GLY A 84 -18.60 -7.40 16.93
N LYS A 85 -18.43 -8.67 17.30
CA LYS A 85 -18.91 -9.82 16.54
C LYS A 85 -20.44 -9.83 16.59
N ASP A 86 -21.11 -9.24 15.63
CA ASP A 86 -22.55 -9.45 15.44
C ASP A 86 -22.86 -9.55 13.95
N PHE A 87 -22.64 -10.73 13.37
CA PHE A 87 -23.38 -11.22 12.21
C PHE A 87 -23.60 -12.72 12.41
N LEU A 88 -24.72 -13.05 13.05
CA LEU A 88 -25.42 -14.32 12.98
C LEU A 88 -26.91 -14.02 12.89
#